data_AF-A0A1V8SR43-F1
#
_entry.id   AF-A0A1V8SR43-F1
#
_cell.length_a   1.000
_cell.length_b   1.000
_cell.length_c   1.000
_cell.angle_alpha   90.00
_cell.angle_beta   90.00
_cell.angle_gamma   90.00
#
_symmetry.space_group_name_H-M   'P 1'
#
loop_
_entity.id
_entity.type
_entity.pdbx_description
1 polymer ?
#
loop_
_entity_poly.entity_id
_entity_poly.type
_entity_poly.pdbx_seq_one_letter_code
_entity_poly.pdbx_strand_id
1 'polypeptide(L)'
;IAELKYDNDDVYAALSKTTRDGQKAPRVPSMRKFWQGLESMSGYWDDSLDQYFESTTATEHNIGGPKTTKRARVGEPCNANRDGNQNIYSLVQDEAAVMSLLSGETPKSSAILSHGTSLPLGRLTPHHGNHHNDKEISMSPPLPPRSSMRYKGHRIGTGRDMPESYRQDTVRAFMEALVWPFQASVAISRRVPVVQIDKLNLPVRLSGVVSRVPADRAKARAGVIQGPIMGVQVRNDTGFLDANGKPMVGKSRLDQLREIGGLLALAQDRRRQGTVDSKPGEGEWWTTKPRWGGGPGGAAEDAHGLNGNGEMLTAVEEAVNAAKNDPRSQSRRRSTPVMLWKELKCGSGLRDQRTEYMAIGKELDSPYDEVYMVSSLNHHISVLKLTVHDAYL
;
A
#
# COMPACT_ATOMS: atom_id res chain seq x y z
N ILE A 1 2.90 -9.65 28.54
CA ILE A 1 2.74 -8.21 28.24
C ILE A 1 1.74 -7.62 29.23
N ALA A 2 2.22 -6.92 30.26
CA ALA A 2 1.36 -6.32 31.28
C ALA A 2 0.65 -5.05 30.78
N GLU A 3 1.22 -4.39 29.78
CA GLU A 3 0.71 -3.12 29.21
C GLU A 3 -0.67 -3.23 28.56
N LEU A 4 -1.09 -4.41 28.11
CA LEU A 4 -2.43 -4.65 27.55
C LEU A 4 -3.52 -4.83 28.61
N LYS A 5 -3.14 -4.91 29.89
CA LYS A 5 -4.10 -5.07 31.00
C LYS A 5 -4.54 -3.74 31.61
N TYR A 6 -3.93 -2.62 31.18
CA TYR A 6 -4.37 -1.31 31.63
C TYR A 6 -5.73 -0.98 31.01
N ASP A 7 -6.50 -0.16 31.72
CA ASP A 7 -7.75 0.36 31.19
C ASP A 7 -7.49 1.38 30.07
N ASN A 8 -8.39 1.40 29.08
CA ASN A 8 -8.22 2.24 27.90
C ASN A 8 -8.20 3.73 28.29
N ASP A 9 -9.11 4.14 29.18
CA ASP A 9 -9.24 5.53 29.63
C ASP A 9 -7.98 6.02 30.36
N ASP A 10 -7.41 5.19 31.23
CA ASP A 10 -6.18 5.51 31.96
C ASP A 10 -4.99 5.71 31.02
N VAL A 11 -4.89 4.87 29.98
CA VAL A 11 -3.81 4.95 29.00
C VAL A 11 -3.97 6.17 28.10
N TYR A 12 -5.19 6.45 27.59
CA TYR A 12 -5.45 7.64 26.78
C TYR A 12 -5.27 8.93 27.58
N ALA A 13 -5.68 8.95 28.85
CA ALA A 13 -5.41 10.08 29.75
C ALA A 13 -3.91 10.29 29.98
N ALA A 14 -3.13 9.21 30.13
CA ALA A 14 -1.67 9.29 30.25
C ALA A 14 -0.98 9.75 28.95
N LEU A 15 -1.50 9.35 27.78
CA LEU A 15 -0.97 9.77 26.47
C LEU A 15 -1.26 11.25 26.18
N SER A 16 -2.49 11.69 26.44
CA SER A 16 -2.93 13.08 26.27
C SER A 16 -2.47 14.01 27.40
N LYS A 17 -1.82 13.47 28.44
CA LYS A 17 -1.38 14.19 29.66
C LYS A 17 -2.54 14.86 30.40
N THR A 18 -3.70 14.22 30.39
CA THR A 18 -4.93 14.65 31.09
C THR A 18 -5.25 13.76 32.30
N THR A 19 -4.28 12.98 32.78
CA THR A 19 -4.43 12.10 33.94
C THR A 19 -5.02 12.84 35.15
N ARG A 20 -6.04 12.25 35.77
CA ARG A 20 -6.72 12.80 36.95
C ARG A 20 -5.73 13.01 38.10
N ASP A 21 -5.87 14.12 38.82
CA ASP A 21 -5.03 14.44 39.97
C ASP A 21 -5.07 13.30 41.00
N GLY A 22 -3.90 12.74 41.33
CA GLY A 22 -3.74 11.68 42.33
C GLY A 22 -3.61 10.25 41.78
N GLN A 23 -3.84 10.00 40.48
CA GLN A 23 -3.56 8.68 39.89
C GLN A 23 -2.18 8.60 39.22
N LYS A 24 -1.46 7.50 39.47
CA LYS A 24 -0.18 7.23 38.83
C LYS A 24 -0.42 6.81 37.38
N ALA A 25 0.02 7.65 36.43
CA ALA A 25 -0.12 7.37 35.01
C ALA A 25 0.48 6.00 34.63
N PRO A 26 -0.28 5.12 33.93
CA PRO A 26 0.24 3.84 33.46
C PRO A 26 1.44 4.04 32.54
N ARG A 27 2.47 3.21 32.71
CA ARG A 27 3.67 3.25 31.86
C ARG A 27 3.53 2.22 30.76
N VAL A 28 3.47 2.68 29.51
CA VAL A 28 3.36 1.86 28.29
C VAL A 28 4.52 2.11 27.31
N PRO A 29 5.80 1.92 27.69
CA PRO A 29 6.92 2.23 26.82
C PRO A 29 6.97 1.37 25.56
N SER A 30 6.66 0.07 25.65
CA SER A 30 6.75 -0.84 24.51
C SER A 30 5.57 -0.68 23.56
N MET A 31 4.37 -0.49 24.10
CA MET A 31 3.12 -0.39 23.31
C MET A 31 2.64 1.03 23.07
N ARG A 32 3.47 2.05 23.34
CA ARG A 32 3.09 3.46 23.17
C ARG A 32 2.50 3.76 21.78
N LYS A 33 3.18 3.31 20.73
CA LYS A 33 2.74 3.52 19.34
C LYS A 33 1.42 2.82 19.04
N PHE A 34 1.21 1.64 19.63
CA PHE A 34 -0.05 0.89 19.48
C PHE A 34 -1.21 1.68 20.09
N TRP A 35 -1.06 2.19 21.30
CA TRP A 35 -2.09 2.99 21.96
C TRP A 35 -2.37 4.33 21.26
N GLN A 36 -1.35 4.99 20.72
CA GLN A 36 -1.53 6.18 19.87
C GLN A 36 -2.28 5.86 18.57
N GLY A 37 -2.01 4.70 17.98
CA GLY A 37 -2.74 4.20 16.82
C GLY A 37 -4.22 3.93 17.15
N LEU A 38 -4.50 3.29 18.28
CA LEU A 38 -5.87 3.06 18.76
C LEU A 38 -6.63 4.36 19.00
N GLU A 39 -6.00 5.36 19.63
CA GLU A 39 -6.58 6.70 19.82
C GLU A 39 -6.90 7.38 18.48
N SER A 40 -6.06 7.19 17.47
CA SER A 40 -6.29 7.73 16.13
C SER A 40 -7.43 6.99 15.41
N MET A 41 -7.56 5.68 15.61
CA MET A 41 -8.63 4.85 15.04
C MET A 41 -9.98 5.07 15.73
N SER A 42 -10.00 5.32 17.04
CA SER A 42 -11.24 5.52 17.81
C SER A 42 -12.03 6.72 17.30
N GLY A 43 -11.35 7.78 16.86
CA GLY A 43 -11.99 8.94 16.21
C GLY A 43 -12.81 8.62 14.96
N TYR A 44 -12.74 7.41 14.40
CA TYR A 44 -13.57 7.01 13.26
C TYR A 44 -14.60 5.92 13.60
N TRP A 45 -14.34 5.11 14.63
CA TRP A 45 -15.07 3.87 14.92
C TRP A 45 -15.79 3.87 16.26
N ASP A 46 -15.37 4.70 17.21
CA ASP A 46 -15.97 4.75 18.54
C ASP A 46 -17.27 5.55 18.50
N ASP A 47 -18.40 4.85 18.56
CA ASP A 47 -19.75 5.41 18.58
C ASP A 47 -20.32 5.56 20.00
N SER A 48 -19.55 5.22 21.05
CA SER A 48 -20.04 5.18 22.43
C SER A 48 -20.52 6.54 22.95
N LEU A 49 -20.04 7.64 22.36
CA LEU A 49 -20.35 9.02 22.74
C LEU A 49 -21.09 9.79 21.63
N ASP A 50 -21.62 9.10 20.62
CA ASP A 50 -22.36 9.72 19.52
C ASP A 50 -23.74 10.20 19.99
N GLN A 51 -23.98 11.50 19.92
CA GLN A 51 -25.27 12.12 20.23
C GLN A 51 -25.75 12.97 19.05
N TYR A 52 -26.94 12.65 18.54
CA TYR A 52 -27.62 13.43 17.50
C TYR A 52 -28.80 14.17 18.14
N PHE A 53 -28.82 15.50 18.01
CA PHE A 53 -29.89 16.33 18.57
C PHE A 53 -30.43 17.31 17.54
N GLU A 54 -31.74 17.58 17.58
CA GLU A 54 -32.38 18.51 16.67
C GLU A 54 -32.07 19.95 17.06
N SER A 55 -31.45 20.71 16.17
CA SER A 55 -31.34 22.15 16.33
C SER A 55 -32.63 22.80 15.86
N THR A 56 -33.50 23.17 16.80
CA THR A 56 -34.61 24.08 16.48
C THR A 56 -34.01 25.46 16.25
N THR A 57 -33.69 25.80 15.00
CA THR A 57 -33.53 27.21 14.64
C THR A 57 -34.94 27.81 14.60
N ALA A 58 -35.50 28.05 15.79
CA ALA A 58 -36.63 28.94 15.93
C ALA A 58 -36.13 30.35 15.63
N THR A 59 -36.85 31.02 14.77
CA THR A 59 -36.69 32.41 14.35
C THR A 59 -36.57 33.34 15.56
N GLU A 60 -35.35 33.67 16.00
CA GLU A 60 -35.15 34.77 16.94
C GLU A 60 -35.29 36.10 16.19
N HIS A 61 -36.50 36.65 16.25
CA HIS A 61 -36.74 38.06 15.96
C HIS A 61 -35.92 38.92 16.92
N ASN A 62 -35.12 39.82 16.34
CA ASN A 62 -34.42 40.92 17.02
C ASN A 62 -35.32 41.64 18.03
N ILE A 63 -34.98 41.56 19.32
CA ILE A 63 -35.26 42.65 20.27
C ILE A 63 -33.97 42.89 21.08
N GLY A 64 -33.52 44.14 21.08
CA GLY A 64 -32.16 44.57 21.40
C GLY A 64 -31.71 44.38 22.85
N GLY A 65 -30.42 44.06 22.99
CA GLY A 65 -29.60 44.10 24.20
C GLY A 65 -28.10 44.11 23.80
N PRO A 66 -27.18 44.64 24.62
CA PRO A 66 -25.96 45.29 24.14
C PRO A 66 -24.94 44.31 23.54
N LYS A 67 -24.28 44.77 22.47
CA LYS A 67 -23.25 44.05 21.71
C LYS A 67 -22.04 43.72 22.60
N THR A 68 -21.94 42.48 23.08
CA THR A 68 -20.68 41.92 23.59
C THR A 68 -19.96 41.19 22.46
N THR A 69 -18.88 41.83 21.99
CA THR A 69 -17.73 41.27 21.26
C THR A 69 -17.93 39.98 20.48
N LYS A 70 -18.09 40.17 19.15
CA LYS A 70 -17.84 39.16 18.12
C LYS A 70 -16.45 38.52 18.33
N ARG A 71 -16.39 37.25 18.69
CA ARG A 71 -15.20 36.43 18.44
C ARG A 71 -15.30 35.89 17.02
N ALA A 72 -14.55 36.51 16.13
CA ALA A 72 -14.47 36.13 14.74
C ALA A 72 -13.78 34.75 14.59
N ARG A 73 -14.52 33.90 13.91
CA ARG A 73 -14.21 32.75 13.05
C ARG A 73 -12.76 32.60 12.53
N VAL A 74 -12.48 31.32 12.22
CA VAL A 74 -11.50 30.75 11.26
C VAL A 74 -10.09 30.53 11.80
N GLY A 75 -9.80 29.27 12.14
CA GLY A 75 -8.44 28.76 12.13
C GLY A 75 -7.93 28.73 10.70
N GLU A 76 -6.88 29.50 10.43
CA GLU A 76 -6.00 29.28 9.29
C GLU A 76 -5.39 27.88 9.39
N PRO A 77 -5.24 27.16 8.26
CA PRO A 77 -4.40 25.98 8.24
C PRO A 77 -2.96 26.43 8.49
N CYS A 78 -2.35 25.94 9.57
CA CYS A 78 -0.93 26.08 9.78
C CYS A 78 -0.19 25.34 8.66
N ASN A 79 0.31 26.13 7.72
CA ASN A 79 1.27 25.74 6.71
C ASN A 79 2.58 25.37 7.44
N ALA A 80 2.76 24.08 7.73
CA ALA A 80 4.05 23.54 8.16
C ALA A 80 4.81 23.09 6.91
N ASN A 81 5.30 24.05 6.13
CA ASN A 81 6.43 23.81 5.26
C ASN A 81 7.68 23.84 6.16
N ARG A 82 8.15 22.66 6.58
CA ARG A 82 9.48 22.52 7.17
C ARG A 82 10.18 21.40 6.44
N ASP A 83 11.05 21.83 5.53
CA ASP A 83 12.05 21.00 4.87
C ASP A 83 12.79 20.15 5.90
N GLY A 84 12.76 18.84 5.67
CA GLY A 84 13.27 17.83 6.59
C GLY A 84 13.11 16.43 6.06
N ASN A 85 13.58 16.20 4.83
CA ASN A 85 14.07 14.91 4.32
C ASN A 85 13.18 13.68 4.62
N GLN A 86 12.13 13.46 3.82
CA GLN A 86 11.50 12.15 3.67
C GLN A 86 11.47 11.74 2.20
N ASN A 87 12.56 11.10 1.80
CA ASN A 87 12.64 10.33 0.58
C ASN A 87 12.29 8.87 0.91
N ILE A 88 11.66 8.18 -0.06
CA ILE A 88 11.36 6.74 -0.11
C ILE A 88 10.13 6.30 0.71
N TYR A 89 8.92 6.43 0.16
CA TYR A 89 7.80 5.45 0.26
C TYR A 89 6.64 5.93 -0.62
N SER A 90 6.81 5.97 -1.94
CA SER A 90 5.69 6.24 -2.86
C SER A 90 5.79 5.49 -4.19
N LEU A 91 6.53 4.38 -4.24
CA LEU A 91 6.73 3.63 -5.48
C LEU A 91 6.26 2.18 -5.39
N VAL A 92 5.08 1.93 -4.81
CA VAL A 92 4.35 0.66 -4.98
C VAL A 92 2.84 0.89 -4.84
N GLN A 93 2.28 1.86 -5.55
CA GLN A 93 0.83 2.07 -5.58
C GLN A 93 0.40 2.51 -6.98
N ASP A 94 0.58 1.63 -7.94
CA ASP A 94 -0.14 1.73 -9.20
C ASP A 94 -0.37 0.34 -9.77
N GLU A 95 -1.49 -0.28 -9.39
CA GLU A 95 -1.90 -1.62 -9.85
C GLU A 95 -2.00 -1.67 -11.39
N ALA A 96 -2.33 -0.54 -12.04
CA ALA A 96 -2.36 -0.41 -13.48
C ALA A 96 -0.95 -0.47 -14.11
N ALA A 97 0.06 0.13 -13.46
CA ALA A 97 1.44 0.08 -13.95
C ALA A 97 2.08 -1.30 -13.73
N VAL A 98 1.75 -2.00 -12.65
CA VAL A 98 2.23 -3.37 -12.38
C VAL A 98 1.64 -4.36 -13.39
N MET A 99 0.36 -4.22 -13.77
CA MET A 99 -0.26 -5.03 -14.81
C MET A 99 0.31 -4.72 -16.21
N SER A 100 0.67 -3.46 -16.49
CA SER A 100 1.33 -3.06 -17.74
C SER A 100 2.78 -3.56 -17.86
N LEU A 101 3.49 -3.74 -16.75
CA LEU A 101 4.86 -4.29 -16.72
C LEU A 101 4.89 -5.81 -16.94
N LEU A 102 3.78 -6.50 -16.66
CA LEU A 102 3.63 -7.94 -16.88
C LEU A 102 3.16 -8.28 -18.31
N SER A 103 2.55 -7.33 -19.03
CA SER A 103 2.00 -7.55 -20.39
C SER A 103 2.93 -7.16 -21.55
N GLY A 104 4.06 -6.48 -21.29
CA GLY A 104 5.08 -6.23 -22.32
C GLY A 104 4.63 -5.32 -23.48
N GLU A 105 3.60 -4.49 -23.30
CA GLU A 105 3.14 -3.55 -24.33
C GLU A 105 3.72 -2.14 -24.10
N THR A 106 4.34 -1.60 -25.15
CA THR A 106 4.82 -0.21 -25.18
C THR A 106 3.69 0.73 -25.56
N PRO A 107 3.57 1.94 -24.97
CA PRO A 107 2.51 2.87 -25.33
C PRO A 107 2.82 3.50 -26.69
N LYS A 108 2.12 3.07 -27.74
CA LYS A 108 2.14 3.73 -29.04
C LYS A 108 1.20 4.94 -29.01
N SER A 109 1.81 6.11 -29.20
CA SER A 109 1.17 7.31 -29.72
C SER A 109 0.71 7.07 -31.16
N SER A 110 -0.58 7.24 -31.44
CA SER A 110 -1.07 7.65 -32.75
C SER A 110 -2.47 8.25 -32.63
N ALA A 111 -2.54 9.56 -32.88
CA ALA A 111 -3.77 10.28 -33.17
C ALA A 111 -4.29 9.95 -34.58
N ILE A 112 -5.57 10.28 -34.80
CA ILE A 112 -6.23 10.80 -36.02
C ILE A 112 -7.47 9.99 -36.50
N LEU A 113 -8.63 10.65 -36.27
CA LEU A 113 -9.91 10.73 -37.04
C LEU A 113 -10.81 9.47 -37.15
N SER A 114 -12.15 9.54 -37.11
CA SER A 114 -13.16 10.56 -36.76
C SER A 114 -14.56 9.94 -36.91
N HIS A 115 -15.58 10.71 -36.48
CA HIS A 115 -17.04 10.50 -36.53
C HIS A 115 -17.59 9.74 -35.32
N GLY A 116 -18.43 10.31 -34.46
CA GLY A 116 -19.21 11.56 -34.51
C GLY A 116 -20.51 11.25 -33.78
N THR A 117 -20.73 11.76 -32.58
CA THR A 117 -21.71 12.84 -32.38
C THR A 117 -21.42 13.50 -31.04
N SER A 118 -20.87 14.70 -31.11
CA SER A 118 -20.74 15.65 -30.00
C SER A 118 -21.62 16.84 -30.33
N LEU A 119 -22.33 17.38 -29.35
CA LEU A 119 -22.46 18.84 -29.26
C LEU A 119 -22.26 19.31 -27.81
N PRO A 120 -21.66 20.48 -27.62
CA PRO A 120 -20.68 20.72 -26.56
C PRO A 120 -20.96 22.03 -25.78
N LEU A 121 -19.91 22.52 -25.13
CA LEU A 121 -19.63 23.91 -24.74
C LEU A 121 -20.09 24.29 -23.32
N GLY A 122 -19.25 24.84 -22.44
CA GLY A 122 -17.99 25.56 -22.67
C GLY A 122 -18.16 27.00 -22.21
N ARG A 123 -17.76 27.24 -20.96
CA ARG A 123 -17.54 28.51 -20.25
C ARG A 123 -17.14 29.69 -21.15
N LEU A 124 -17.92 30.79 -21.11
CA LEU A 124 -17.43 32.16 -21.27
C LEU A 124 -18.23 33.16 -20.41
N THR A 125 -17.54 34.25 -20.08
CA THR A 125 -17.77 35.33 -19.10
C THR A 125 -19.04 36.18 -19.29
N PRO A 126 -19.49 36.93 -18.26
CA PRO A 126 -20.72 37.72 -18.33
C PRO A 126 -20.51 39.05 -19.07
N HIS A 127 -21.32 39.28 -20.10
CA HIS A 127 -21.51 40.59 -20.72
C HIS A 127 -22.53 41.40 -19.94
N HIS A 128 -22.18 42.66 -19.66
CA HIS A 128 -23.05 43.68 -19.10
C HIS A 128 -24.20 43.99 -20.07
N GLY A 129 -25.45 43.91 -19.60
CA GLY A 129 -26.65 44.30 -20.33
C GLY A 129 -27.78 44.59 -19.33
N ASN A 130 -28.14 45.86 -19.21
CA ASN A 130 -29.09 46.41 -18.25
C ASN A 130 -30.54 46.24 -18.73
N HIS A 131 -31.46 46.14 -17.76
CA HIS A 131 -32.91 46.39 -17.83
C HIS A 131 -33.83 45.40 -18.58
N HIS A 132 -34.66 44.67 -17.82
CA HIS A 132 -36.01 45.15 -17.51
C HIS A 132 -36.62 44.38 -16.33
N ASN A 133 -37.23 45.12 -15.41
CA ASN A 133 -38.12 44.63 -14.36
C ASN A 133 -39.32 43.94 -15.00
N ASP A 134 -39.61 42.71 -14.59
CA ASP A 134 -40.98 42.28 -14.33
C ASP A 134 -40.98 41.26 -13.18
N LYS A 135 -41.70 41.63 -12.12
CA LYS A 135 -41.92 40.82 -10.92
C LYS A 135 -43.00 39.78 -11.24
N GLU A 136 -42.61 38.54 -11.46
CA GLU A 136 -43.48 37.40 -11.16
C GLU A 136 -42.89 36.62 -9.98
N ILE A 137 -43.48 36.85 -8.82
CA ILE A 137 -43.20 36.13 -7.59
C ILE A 137 -43.84 34.74 -7.74
N SER A 138 -43.09 33.78 -8.28
CA SER A 138 -43.44 32.36 -8.20
C SER A 138 -43.22 31.89 -6.75
N MET A 139 -44.29 31.97 -5.95
CA MET A 139 -44.35 31.43 -4.59
C MET A 139 -44.29 29.90 -4.67
N SER A 140 -43.08 29.35 -4.67
CA SER A 140 -42.89 27.95 -4.28
C SER A 140 -43.20 27.83 -2.79
N PRO A 141 -44.00 26.83 -2.35
CA PRO A 141 -44.29 26.66 -0.94
C PRO A 141 -42.98 26.40 -0.17
N PRO A 142 -42.81 26.98 1.03
CA PRO A 142 -41.60 26.78 1.80
C PRO A 142 -41.46 25.29 2.12
N LEU A 143 -40.34 24.69 1.70
CA LEU A 143 -39.96 23.36 2.16
C LEU A 143 -40.00 23.36 3.70
N PRO A 144 -40.57 22.32 4.33
CA PRO A 144 -40.60 22.25 5.79
C PRO A 144 -39.16 22.40 6.31
N PRO A 145 -38.95 23.10 7.44
CA PRO A 145 -37.62 23.25 8.00
C PRO A 145 -37.07 21.85 8.23
N ARG A 146 -36.06 21.46 7.43
CA ARG A 146 -35.31 20.24 7.69
C ARG A 146 -34.74 20.41 9.09
N SER A 147 -35.19 19.60 10.04
CA SER A 147 -34.58 19.53 11.36
C SER A 147 -33.10 19.25 11.13
N SER A 148 -32.27 20.27 11.33
CA SER A 148 -30.83 20.13 11.23
C SER A 148 -30.40 19.34 12.47
N MET A 149 -30.28 18.03 12.32
CA MET A 149 -29.60 17.21 13.33
C MET A 149 -28.17 17.72 13.46
N ARG A 150 -27.83 18.18 14.66
CA ARG A 150 -26.46 18.49 15.03
C ARG A 150 -25.86 17.27 15.73
N TYR A 151 -24.61 17.01 15.41
CA TYR A 151 -23.84 15.93 15.99
C TYR A 151 -22.96 16.47 17.13
N LYS A 152 -22.93 15.73 18.24
CA LYS A 152 -22.04 15.93 19.37
C LYS A 152 -21.44 14.57 19.72
N GLY A 153 -20.12 14.45 19.62
CA GLY A 153 -19.39 13.21 19.90
C GLY A 153 -17.91 13.38 19.56
N HIS A 154 -17.15 12.29 19.68
CA HIS A 154 -15.70 12.28 19.44
C HIS A 154 -15.32 11.91 18.00
N ARG A 155 -16.25 11.32 17.24
CA ARG A 155 -15.95 10.92 15.86
C ARG A 155 -15.72 12.10 14.94
N ILE A 156 -14.65 12.03 14.17
CA ILE A 156 -14.28 12.95 13.11
C ILE A 156 -14.74 12.49 11.73
N GLY A 157 -15.11 11.21 11.58
CA GLY A 157 -15.58 10.64 10.32
C GLY A 157 -16.11 9.21 10.47
N THR A 158 -16.39 8.56 9.34
CA THR A 158 -16.79 7.15 9.33
C THR A 158 -15.57 6.24 9.17
N GLY A 159 -15.69 4.96 9.54
CA GLY A 159 -14.61 3.99 9.32
C GLY A 159 -14.17 3.85 7.85
N ARG A 160 -14.99 4.26 6.88
CA ARG A 160 -14.63 4.34 5.45
C ARG A 160 -13.70 5.51 5.14
N ASP A 161 -13.80 6.60 5.90
CA ASP A 161 -12.99 7.80 5.74
C ASP A 161 -11.65 7.70 6.50
N MET A 162 -11.44 6.63 7.26
CA MET A 162 -10.22 6.41 8.03
C MET A 162 -9.03 6.12 7.10
N PRO A 163 -7.91 6.86 7.21
CA PRO A 163 -6.71 6.62 6.40
C PRO A 163 -6.17 5.19 6.54
N GLU A 164 -5.61 4.60 5.47
CA GLU A 164 -5.12 3.21 5.55
C GLU A 164 -3.97 3.02 6.53
N SER A 165 -3.11 4.03 6.60
CA SER A 165 -1.96 4.02 7.47
C SER A 165 -2.36 3.81 8.92
N TYR A 166 -3.52 4.32 9.38
CA TYR A 166 -3.90 4.22 10.79
C TYR A 166 -4.09 2.77 11.21
N ARG A 167 -4.82 1.98 10.41
CA ARG A 167 -5.01 0.55 10.68
C ARG A 167 -3.70 -0.21 10.55
N GLN A 168 -2.94 0.05 9.49
CA GLN A 168 -1.66 -0.62 9.23
C GLN A 168 -0.62 -0.36 10.32
N ASP A 169 -0.47 0.90 10.74
CA ASP A 169 0.51 1.31 11.74
C ASP A 169 0.12 0.85 13.14
N THR A 170 -1.18 0.82 13.47
CA THR A 170 -1.67 0.25 14.73
C THR A 170 -1.36 -1.24 14.83
N VAL A 171 -1.70 -2.01 13.79
CA VAL A 171 -1.41 -3.46 13.74
C VAL A 171 0.10 -3.71 13.71
N ARG A 172 0.87 -2.92 12.94
CA ARG A 172 2.33 -3.01 12.91
C ARG A 172 2.92 -2.74 14.30
N ALA A 173 2.51 -1.67 14.98
CA ALA A 173 3.01 -1.32 16.31
C ALA A 173 2.67 -2.38 17.36
N PHE A 174 1.47 -2.96 17.29
CA PHE A 174 1.07 -4.10 18.11
C PHE A 174 2.03 -5.29 17.90
N MET A 175 2.27 -5.64 16.63
CA MET A 175 3.16 -6.74 16.28
C MET A 175 4.60 -6.46 16.66
N GLU A 176 5.13 -5.26 16.40
CA GLU A 176 6.49 -4.85 16.80
C GLU A 176 6.72 -5.05 18.30
N ALA A 177 5.78 -4.60 19.15
CA ALA A 177 5.89 -4.77 20.59
C ALA A 177 5.86 -6.25 21.03
N LEU A 178 5.10 -7.10 20.32
CA LEU A 178 5.02 -8.54 20.58
C LEU A 178 6.30 -9.28 20.18
N VAL A 179 6.88 -8.94 19.04
CA VAL A 179 7.99 -9.69 18.44
C VAL A 179 9.37 -9.21 18.90
N TRP A 180 9.45 -8.01 19.48
CA TRP A 180 10.68 -7.41 19.96
C TRP A 180 11.50 -8.29 20.92
N PRO A 181 10.91 -8.96 21.93
CA PRO A 181 11.65 -9.85 22.84
C PRO A 181 12.34 -11.03 22.12
N PHE A 182 11.86 -11.39 20.94
CA PHE A 182 12.38 -12.49 20.12
C PHE A 182 13.41 -12.03 19.09
N GLN A 183 13.94 -10.80 19.21
CA GLN A 183 14.88 -10.19 18.26
C GLN A 183 14.34 -10.17 16.82
N ALA A 184 13.02 -10.08 16.70
CA ALA A 184 12.30 -10.00 15.45
C ALA A 184 11.69 -8.62 15.26
N SER A 185 11.43 -8.29 13.99
CA SER A 185 10.82 -7.04 13.58
C SER A 185 9.87 -7.28 12.42
N VAL A 186 8.88 -6.39 12.28
CA VAL A 186 7.94 -6.40 11.16
C VAL A 186 8.61 -5.70 9.98
N ALA A 187 9.05 -6.46 8.99
CA ALA A 187 9.64 -5.93 7.77
C ALA A 187 8.56 -5.81 6.67
N ILE A 188 8.63 -4.74 5.87
CA ILE A 188 7.84 -4.64 4.65
C ILE A 188 8.48 -5.51 3.57
N SER A 189 7.68 -6.27 2.84
CA SER A 189 8.20 -7.08 1.73
C SER A 189 8.75 -6.17 0.63
N ARG A 190 10.02 -6.34 0.28
CA ARG A 190 10.69 -5.54 -0.77
C ARG A 190 10.24 -5.94 -2.17
N ARG A 191 9.74 -7.16 -2.32
CA ARG A 191 9.14 -7.68 -3.55
C ARG A 191 7.68 -7.98 -3.31
N VAL A 192 6.86 -7.89 -4.34
CA VAL A 192 5.47 -8.34 -4.26
C VAL A 192 5.49 -9.83 -3.93
N PRO A 193 4.88 -10.26 -2.81
CA PRO A 193 4.78 -11.68 -2.49
C PRO A 193 3.94 -12.39 -3.56
N VAL A 194 4.37 -13.58 -3.97
CA VAL A 194 3.72 -14.37 -5.03
C VAL A 194 3.55 -15.79 -4.52
N VAL A 195 2.34 -16.32 -4.64
CA VAL A 195 2.08 -17.76 -4.53
C VAL A 195 2.26 -18.38 -5.90
N GLN A 196 3.12 -19.38 -5.99
CA GLN A 196 3.27 -20.16 -7.20
C GLN A 196 2.39 -21.42 -7.10
N ILE A 197 1.44 -21.59 -8.02
CA ILE A 197 0.65 -22.82 -8.15
C ILE A 197 1.04 -23.45 -9.49
N ASP A 198 1.87 -24.48 -9.44
CA ASP A 198 2.50 -25.07 -10.62
C ASP A 198 3.23 -24.01 -11.47
N LYS A 199 2.65 -23.60 -12.60
CA LYS A 199 3.19 -22.58 -13.51
C LYS A 199 2.54 -21.21 -13.33
N LEU A 200 1.50 -21.11 -12.51
CA LEU A 200 0.74 -19.88 -12.29
C LEU A 200 1.33 -19.09 -11.12
N ASN A 201 1.69 -17.84 -11.39
CA ASN A 201 2.15 -16.89 -10.37
C ASN A 201 0.98 -16.00 -9.96
N LEU A 202 0.52 -16.15 -8.72
CA LEU A 202 -0.55 -15.35 -8.14
C LEU A 202 0.02 -14.31 -7.18
N PRO A 203 -0.01 -13.01 -7.51
CA PRO A 203 0.42 -11.98 -6.59
C PRO A 203 -0.51 -11.92 -5.38
N VAL A 204 0.07 -11.84 -4.19
CA VAL A 204 -0.66 -11.71 -2.93
C VAL A 204 -0.11 -10.53 -2.14
N ARG A 205 -1.00 -9.84 -1.41
CA ARG A 205 -0.63 -8.66 -0.63
C ARG A 205 -0.39 -9.05 0.82
N LEU A 206 0.83 -8.81 1.30
CA LEU A 206 1.19 -8.81 2.72
C LEU A 206 1.56 -7.39 3.12
N SER A 207 1.00 -6.89 4.23
CA SER A 207 1.30 -5.57 4.77
C SER A 207 2.63 -5.56 5.53
N GLY A 208 3.08 -6.74 5.98
CA GLY A 208 4.39 -6.95 6.58
C GLY A 208 4.66 -8.43 6.80
N VAL A 209 5.91 -8.73 7.09
CA VAL A 209 6.41 -10.07 7.39
C VAL A 209 7.31 -9.96 8.62
N VAL A 210 6.97 -10.72 9.65
CA VAL A 210 7.82 -10.80 10.84
C VAL A 210 9.05 -11.61 10.49
N SER A 211 10.21 -10.99 10.65
CA SER A 211 11.51 -11.58 10.35
C SER A 211 12.47 -11.32 11.50
N ARG A 212 13.38 -12.26 11.74
CA ARG A 212 14.46 -12.11 12.71
C ARG A 212 15.60 -11.30 12.10
N VAL A 213 16.22 -10.46 12.91
CA VAL A 213 17.46 -9.79 12.52
C VAL A 213 18.64 -10.77 12.70
N PRO A 214 19.52 -10.95 11.70
CA PRO A 214 20.69 -11.82 11.84
C PRO A 214 21.54 -11.44 13.04
N ALA A 215 22.06 -12.42 13.78
CA ALA A 215 23.01 -12.20 14.87
C ALA A 215 24.33 -11.60 14.37
N ASP A 216 24.72 -11.92 13.14
CA ASP A 216 25.89 -11.33 12.50
C ASP A 216 25.63 -9.85 12.16
N ARG A 217 26.41 -8.98 12.81
CA ARG A 217 26.32 -7.53 12.67
C ARG A 217 26.64 -7.05 11.26
N ALA A 218 27.48 -7.75 10.50
CA ALA A 218 27.80 -7.39 9.12
C ALA A 218 26.58 -7.61 8.21
N LYS A 219 25.94 -8.79 8.31
CA LYS A 219 24.69 -9.11 7.60
C LYS A 219 23.54 -8.18 8.01
N ALA A 220 23.38 -7.90 9.30
CA ALA A 220 22.35 -6.98 9.78
C ALA A 220 22.54 -5.56 9.22
N ARG A 221 23.77 -5.04 9.17
CA ARG A 221 24.08 -3.74 8.54
C ARG A 221 23.84 -3.73 7.04
N ALA A 222 24.02 -4.86 6.36
CA ALA A 222 23.68 -5.01 4.95
C ALA A 222 22.15 -5.05 4.69
N GLY A 223 21.33 -5.05 5.75
CA GLY A 223 19.87 -5.10 5.66
C GLY A 223 19.33 -6.49 5.33
N VAL A 224 20.11 -7.53 5.61
CA VAL A 224 19.67 -8.93 5.47
C VAL A 224 18.72 -9.26 6.61
N ILE A 225 17.64 -9.97 6.29
CA ILE A 225 16.65 -10.45 7.25
C ILE A 225 16.54 -11.98 7.18
N GLN A 226 16.26 -12.63 8.31
CA GLN A 226 16.04 -14.08 8.41
C GLN A 226 14.56 -14.37 8.62
N GLY A 227 13.97 -15.22 7.79
CA GLY A 227 12.55 -15.56 7.93
C GLY A 227 11.94 -16.16 6.65
N PRO A 228 10.61 -16.17 6.52
CA PRO A 228 9.62 -15.50 7.38
C PRO A 228 9.20 -16.33 8.61
N ILE A 229 8.96 -15.64 9.75
CA ILE A 229 8.37 -16.24 10.96
C ILE A 229 6.85 -16.30 10.84
N MET A 230 6.23 -15.16 10.53
CA MET A 230 4.77 -15.04 10.34
C MET A 230 4.43 -13.84 9.45
N GLY A 231 3.24 -13.86 8.88
CA GLY A 231 2.71 -12.76 8.07
C GLY A 231 1.92 -11.73 8.87
N VAL A 232 1.82 -10.53 8.32
CA VAL A 232 0.86 -9.51 8.74
C VAL A 232 0.12 -9.02 7.50
N GLN A 233 -1.20 -9.15 7.51
CA GLN A 233 -2.06 -8.68 6.44
C GLN A 233 -3.13 -7.75 7.01
N VAL A 234 -3.08 -6.50 6.60
CA VAL A 234 -4.05 -5.48 7.00
C VAL A 234 -4.76 -5.02 5.74
N ARG A 235 -6.07 -5.13 5.75
CA ARG A 235 -6.94 -4.58 4.69
C ARG A 235 -7.81 -3.50 5.31
N ASN A 236 -8.22 -2.54 4.51
CA ASN A 236 -8.98 -1.38 4.95
C ASN A 236 -10.47 -1.44 4.69
N ASP A 237 -10.92 -2.52 4.08
CA ASP A 237 -12.33 -2.78 3.91
C ASP A 237 -13.06 -2.68 5.25
N THR A 238 -14.27 -2.13 5.22
CA THR A 238 -15.19 -1.96 6.37
C THR A 238 -16.60 -2.46 6.06
N GLY A 239 -16.85 -2.92 4.83
CA GLY A 239 -18.19 -3.30 4.37
C GLY A 239 -18.35 -4.81 4.23
N PHE A 240 -19.35 -5.36 4.94
CA PHE A 240 -19.82 -6.73 4.80
C PHE A 240 -21.04 -6.87 3.88
N LEU A 241 -21.79 -5.78 3.72
CA LEU A 241 -23.09 -5.76 3.09
C LEU A 241 -23.05 -4.99 1.76
N ASP A 242 -23.86 -5.44 0.81
CA ASP A 242 -24.14 -4.73 -0.43
C ASP A 242 -25.09 -3.55 -0.20
N ALA A 243 -25.40 -2.80 -1.26
CA ALA A 243 -26.34 -1.67 -1.20
C ALA A 243 -27.76 -2.06 -0.75
N ASN A 244 -28.11 -3.35 -0.83
CA ASN A 244 -29.41 -3.90 -0.46
C ASN A 244 -29.38 -4.54 0.95
N GLY A 245 -28.28 -4.39 1.71
CA GLY A 245 -28.12 -4.96 3.04
C GLY A 245 -27.85 -6.46 3.06
N LYS A 246 -27.56 -7.10 1.93
CA LYS A 246 -27.23 -8.54 1.85
C LYS A 246 -25.73 -8.78 1.98
N PRO A 247 -25.29 -9.90 2.59
CA PRO A 247 -23.88 -10.24 2.69
C PRO A 247 -23.21 -10.34 1.31
N MET A 248 -22.05 -9.69 1.15
CA MET A 248 -21.26 -9.77 -0.07
C MET A 248 -20.47 -11.08 -0.12
N VAL A 249 -21.14 -12.19 -0.48
CA VAL A 249 -20.55 -13.54 -0.50
C VAL A 249 -19.28 -13.60 -1.38
N GLY A 250 -19.32 -13.01 -2.56
CA GLY A 250 -18.17 -12.98 -3.48
C GLY A 250 -16.96 -12.26 -2.90
N LYS A 251 -17.18 -11.12 -2.23
CA LYS A 251 -16.12 -10.36 -1.55
C LYS A 251 -15.54 -11.16 -0.37
N SER A 252 -16.41 -11.76 0.44
CA SER A 252 -16.00 -12.58 1.59
C SER A 252 -15.16 -13.78 1.15
N ARG A 253 -15.54 -14.45 0.06
CA ARG A 253 -14.75 -15.54 -0.52
C ARG A 253 -13.41 -15.06 -1.06
N LEU A 254 -13.37 -13.92 -1.72
CA LEU A 254 -12.13 -13.30 -2.19
C LEU A 254 -11.20 -12.96 -1.03
N ASP A 255 -11.77 -12.44 0.07
CA ASP A 255 -11.04 -12.12 1.29
C ASP A 255 -10.39 -13.36 1.92
N GLN A 256 -11.13 -14.47 2.01
CA GLN A 256 -10.60 -15.76 2.46
C GLN A 256 -9.48 -16.28 1.53
N LEU A 257 -9.69 -16.22 0.21
CA LEU A 257 -8.68 -16.66 -0.77
C LEU A 257 -7.41 -15.82 -0.69
N ARG A 258 -7.51 -14.51 -0.43
CA ARG A 258 -6.36 -13.63 -0.23
C ARG A 258 -5.59 -13.94 1.04
N GLU A 259 -6.28 -14.35 2.11
CA GLU A 259 -5.62 -14.77 3.36
C GLU A 259 -4.91 -16.12 3.19
N ILE A 260 -5.58 -17.09 2.57
CA ILE A 260 -5.00 -18.39 2.22
C ILE A 260 -3.79 -18.19 1.31
N GLY A 261 -3.89 -17.33 0.30
CA GLY A 261 -2.79 -16.97 -0.57
C GLY A 261 -1.61 -16.37 0.21
N GLY A 262 -1.87 -15.45 1.14
CA GLY A 262 -0.81 -14.90 2.01
C GLY A 262 -0.09 -15.99 2.82
N LEU A 263 -0.84 -16.90 3.42
CA LEU A 263 -0.30 -18.03 4.19
C LEU A 263 0.49 -19.01 3.32
N LEU A 264 0.00 -19.34 2.13
CA LEU A 264 0.72 -20.19 1.17
C LEU A 264 2.02 -19.54 0.66
N ALA A 265 2.02 -18.23 0.41
CA ALA A 265 3.23 -17.52 -0.01
C ALA A 265 4.31 -17.61 1.07
N LEU A 266 3.93 -17.42 2.33
CA LEU A 266 4.83 -17.57 3.48
C LEU A 266 5.34 -19.02 3.60
N ALA A 267 4.48 -20.02 3.40
CA ALA A 267 4.87 -21.43 3.42
C ALA A 267 5.90 -21.74 2.32
N GLN A 268 5.69 -21.22 1.10
CA GLN A 268 6.63 -21.37 -0.01
C GLN A 268 7.96 -20.67 0.27
N ASP A 269 7.93 -19.46 0.84
CA ASP A 269 9.13 -18.76 1.28
C ASP A 269 9.88 -19.55 2.36
N ARG A 270 9.19 -20.22 3.29
CA ARG A 270 9.82 -21.07 4.32
C ARG A 270 10.44 -22.33 3.72
N ARG A 271 9.76 -22.98 2.77
CA ARG A 271 10.27 -24.15 2.02
C ARG A 271 11.53 -23.85 1.21
N ARG A 272 11.77 -22.58 0.88
CA ARG A 272 13.01 -22.14 0.22
C ARG A 272 14.25 -22.26 1.12
N GLN A 273 14.14 -22.69 2.37
CA GLN A 273 15.32 -22.97 3.20
C GLN A 273 16.22 -24.03 2.55
N GLY A 274 17.50 -23.72 2.40
CA GLY A 274 18.52 -24.67 1.91
C GLY A 274 18.44 -25.02 0.41
N THR A 275 17.45 -24.54 -0.33
CA THR A 275 17.34 -24.80 -1.77
C THR A 275 18.11 -23.75 -2.59
N VAL A 276 18.67 -24.13 -3.73
CA VAL A 276 19.42 -23.21 -4.62
C VAL A 276 18.46 -22.36 -5.45
N ASP A 277 18.81 -21.10 -5.72
CA ASP A 277 17.96 -20.20 -6.52
C ASP A 277 18.07 -20.60 -7.98
N SER A 278 16.96 -21.02 -8.58
CA SER A 278 16.87 -21.32 -10.01
C SER A 278 16.06 -20.24 -10.68
N LYS A 279 16.63 -19.61 -11.71
CA LYS A 279 15.91 -18.59 -12.47
C LYS A 279 14.99 -19.25 -13.49
N PRO A 280 13.77 -18.73 -13.71
CA PRO A 280 12.93 -19.20 -14.80
C PRO A 280 13.67 -19.11 -16.14
N GLY A 281 13.77 -20.24 -16.83
CA GLY A 281 14.47 -20.35 -18.11
C GLY A 281 16.00 -20.49 -18.00
N GLU A 282 16.56 -20.69 -16.81
CA GLU A 282 18.00 -20.97 -16.66
C GLU A 282 18.38 -22.29 -17.34
N GLY A 283 19.38 -22.24 -18.22
CA GLY A 283 19.84 -23.40 -18.99
C GLY A 283 19.00 -23.74 -20.23
N GLU A 284 17.90 -23.03 -20.44
CA GLU A 284 17.04 -23.27 -21.60
C GLU A 284 17.61 -22.69 -22.90
N TRP A 285 17.30 -23.30 -24.04
CA TRP A 285 17.89 -22.91 -25.33
C TRP A 285 17.54 -21.47 -25.75
N TRP A 286 16.34 -21.00 -25.39
CA TRP A 286 15.81 -19.69 -25.73
C TRP A 286 16.38 -18.55 -24.88
N THR A 287 17.05 -18.85 -23.76
CA THR A 287 17.78 -17.87 -22.92
C THR A 287 19.29 -17.96 -23.08
N THR A 288 19.80 -19.05 -23.64
CA THR A 288 21.23 -19.29 -23.88
C THR A 288 21.67 -18.97 -25.30
N LYS A 289 20.77 -19.14 -26.29
CA LYS A 289 21.07 -18.84 -27.70
C LYS A 289 20.50 -17.47 -28.11
N PRO A 290 21.24 -16.69 -28.92
CA PRO A 290 20.72 -15.48 -29.54
C PRO A 290 19.47 -15.78 -30.38
N ARG A 291 18.54 -14.82 -30.45
CA ARG A 291 17.35 -14.94 -31.31
C ARG A 291 17.73 -15.02 -32.79
N TRP A 292 16.81 -15.52 -33.63
CA TRP A 292 16.93 -15.46 -35.08
C TRP A 292 17.23 -14.03 -35.55
N GLY A 293 18.33 -13.83 -36.27
CA GLY A 293 18.79 -12.51 -36.71
C GLY A 293 19.51 -11.67 -35.65
N GLY A 294 19.71 -12.19 -34.43
CA GLY A 294 20.43 -11.53 -33.33
C GLY A 294 21.82 -12.10 -33.04
N GLY A 295 22.19 -13.23 -33.63
CA GLY A 295 23.57 -13.74 -33.62
C GLY A 295 24.48 -12.97 -34.59
N PRO A 296 25.80 -13.22 -34.58
CA PRO A 296 26.75 -12.58 -35.48
C PRO A 296 26.33 -12.74 -36.95
N GLY A 297 26.18 -11.63 -37.68
CA GLY A 297 25.73 -11.60 -39.08
C GLY A 297 24.22 -11.76 -39.28
N GLY A 298 23.40 -11.47 -38.26
CA GLY A 298 21.95 -11.49 -38.37
C GLY A 298 21.34 -10.14 -38.79
N ALA A 299 20.05 -10.12 -39.16
CA ALA A 299 19.32 -8.93 -39.61
C ALA A 299 19.38 -7.70 -38.67
N ALA A 300 19.72 -7.88 -37.39
CA ALA A 300 19.95 -6.77 -36.46
C ALA A 300 21.38 -6.17 -36.51
N GLU A 301 22.33 -6.85 -37.17
CA GLU A 301 23.67 -6.34 -37.52
C GLU A 301 23.71 -5.85 -38.98
N ASP A 302 22.92 -6.44 -39.87
CA ASP A 302 22.76 -6.02 -41.27
C ASP A 302 21.97 -4.71 -41.44
N ALA A 303 22.07 -3.78 -40.48
CA ALA A 303 21.57 -2.41 -40.59
C ALA A 303 22.39 -1.55 -41.59
N HIS A 304 23.13 -2.17 -42.51
CA HIS A 304 23.68 -1.52 -43.70
C HIS A 304 22.60 -1.06 -44.71
N GLY A 305 21.32 -1.41 -44.49
CA GLY A 305 20.20 -0.97 -45.33
C GLY A 305 19.50 0.32 -44.88
N LEU A 306 19.83 0.91 -43.74
CA LEU A 306 19.23 2.15 -43.24
C LEU A 306 20.29 3.24 -43.14
N ASN A 307 20.55 3.89 -44.28
CA ASN A 307 21.49 5.02 -44.47
C ASN A 307 21.07 6.28 -43.69
N GLY A 308 21.09 6.18 -42.37
CA GLY A 308 20.85 7.28 -41.43
C GLY A 308 21.19 6.93 -39.97
N ASN A 309 21.27 5.64 -39.62
CA ASN A 309 21.53 5.19 -38.24
C ASN A 309 22.89 4.50 -38.05
N GLY A 310 23.64 4.25 -39.12
CA GLY A 310 24.94 3.60 -39.09
C GLY A 310 25.98 4.38 -38.28
N GLU A 311 26.00 5.71 -38.40
CA GLU A 311 26.88 6.60 -37.63
C GLU A 311 26.55 6.62 -36.14
N MET A 312 25.28 6.46 -35.77
CA MET A 312 24.86 6.39 -34.38
C MET A 312 25.26 5.05 -33.74
N LEU A 313 25.20 3.95 -34.50
CA LEU A 313 25.64 2.63 -34.04
C LEU A 313 27.16 2.56 -33.88
N THR A 314 27.94 3.06 -34.85
CA THR A 314 29.40 3.12 -34.73
C THR A 314 29.87 4.07 -33.64
N ALA A 315 29.23 5.23 -33.47
CA ALA A 315 29.55 6.14 -32.36
C ALA A 315 29.19 5.55 -30.99
N VAL A 316 28.11 4.76 -30.90
CA VAL A 316 27.76 4.00 -29.67
C VAL A 316 28.76 2.87 -29.44
N GLU A 317 29.23 2.20 -30.47
CA GLU A 317 30.20 1.10 -30.38
C GLU A 317 31.61 1.60 -30.04
N GLU A 318 32.03 2.74 -30.59
CA GLU A 318 33.23 3.47 -30.20
C GLU A 318 33.12 4.02 -28.77
N ALA A 319 31.97 4.55 -28.36
CA ALA A 319 31.74 4.97 -26.97
C ALA A 319 31.74 3.77 -26.00
N VAL A 320 31.22 2.61 -26.41
CA VAL A 320 31.25 1.35 -25.66
C VAL A 320 32.68 0.82 -25.54
N ASN A 321 33.49 0.94 -26.59
CA ASN A 321 34.90 0.54 -26.59
C ASN A 321 35.79 1.52 -25.79
N ALA A 322 35.54 2.83 -25.87
CA ALA A 322 36.20 3.83 -25.04
C ALA A 322 35.87 3.66 -23.55
N ALA A 323 34.63 3.25 -23.23
CA ALA A 323 34.18 2.93 -21.88
C ALA A 323 34.66 1.55 -21.35
N LYS A 324 35.32 0.70 -22.16
CA LYS A 324 35.98 -0.52 -21.65
C LYS A 324 37.18 -0.19 -20.76
N ASN A 325 37.78 1.00 -20.93
CA ASN A 325 38.98 1.41 -20.22
C ASN A 325 38.72 2.09 -18.86
N ASP A 326 37.46 2.35 -18.48
CA ASP A 326 37.10 2.92 -17.17
C ASP A 326 36.35 1.91 -16.29
N PRO A 327 36.96 1.40 -15.21
CA PRO A 327 36.33 0.43 -14.31
C PRO A 327 35.12 0.99 -13.55
N ARG A 328 34.92 2.31 -13.47
CA ARG A 328 33.75 2.93 -12.81
C ARG A 328 32.53 3.05 -13.73
N SER A 329 32.72 2.96 -15.05
CA SER A 329 31.66 3.11 -16.07
C SER A 329 30.84 1.84 -16.30
N GLN A 330 31.37 0.67 -15.92
CA GLN A 330 30.72 -0.61 -16.21
C GLN A 330 29.36 -0.82 -15.49
N SER A 331 29.11 -0.13 -14.37
CA SER A 331 27.88 -0.36 -13.57
C SER A 331 26.63 0.38 -14.08
N ARG A 332 26.75 1.25 -15.09
CA ARG A 332 25.63 2.03 -15.66
C ARG A 332 25.42 1.81 -17.16
N ARG A 333 25.79 0.64 -17.68
CA ARG A 333 25.45 0.24 -19.05
C ARG A 333 23.94 -0.01 -19.15
N ARG A 334 23.19 0.97 -19.66
CA ARG A 334 21.79 0.75 -20.06
C ARG A 334 21.81 -0.03 -21.37
N SER A 335 21.32 -1.26 -21.34
CA SER A 335 21.18 -2.09 -22.54
C SER A 335 20.19 -1.42 -23.49
N THR A 336 20.58 -1.19 -24.74
CA THR A 336 19.69 -0.61 -25.74
C THR A 336 18.56 -1.60 -26.07
N PRO A 337 17.39 -1.13 -26.52
CA PRO A 337 16.28 -2.03 -26.90
C PRO A 337 16.69 -3.12 -27.91
N VAL A 338 17.61 -2.81 -28.82
CA VAL A 338 18.18 -3.77 -29.79
C VAL A 338 19.03 -4.84 -29.09
N MET A 339 19.86 -4.46 -28.11
CA MET A 339 20.62 -5.41 -27.31
C MET A 339 19.72 -6.31 -26.46
N LEU A 340 18.68 -5.75 -25.85
CA LEU A 340 17.67 -6.51 -25.10
C LEU A 340 16.86 -7.46 -26.00
N TRP A 341 16.68 -7.12 -27.27
CA TRP A 341 16.03 -7.99 -28.25
C TRP A 341 16.94 -9.14 -28.71
N LYS A 342 18.24 -8.89 -28.86
CA LYS A 342 19.24 -9.92 -29.24
C LYS A 342 19.34 -11.03 -28.18
N GLU A 343 19.31 -10.66 -26.89
CA GLU A 343 19.48 -11.57 -25.76
C GLU A 343 18.19 -11.69 -24.92
N LEU A 344 17.52 -12.84 -24.96
CA LEU A 344 16.46 -13.13 -23.99
C LEU A 344 17.11 -13.53 -22.66
N LYS A 345 17.03 -12.66 -21.66
CA LYS A 345 17.53 -12.98 -20.33
C LYS A 345 16.57 -13.92 -19.60
N CYS A 346 17.14 -14.78 -18.75
CA CYS A 346 16.34 -15.55 -17.80
C CYS A 346 15.45 -14.61 -16.98
N GLY A 347 14.26 -15.08 -16.64
CA GLY A 347 13.35 -14.33 -15.78
C GLY A 347 14.01 -13.98 -14.45
N SER A 348 13.60 -12.86 -13.84
CA SER A 348 14.01 -12.60 -12.46
C SER A 348 13.48 -13.72 -11.56
N GLY A 349 14.34 -14.35 -10.75
CA GLY A 349 13.88 -15.32 -9.75
C GLY A 349 12.86 -14.70 -8.79
N LEU A 350 12.13 -15.52 -8.06
CA LEU A 350 11.15 -15.05 -7.05
C LEU A 350 11.82 -14.67 -5.73
N ARG A 351 13.06 -15.09 -5.52
CA ARG A 351 13.80 -14.84 -4.28
C ARG A 351 14.24 -13.40 -4.11
N ASP A 352 14.39 -13.01 -2.85
CA ASP A 352 14.92 -11.72 -2.47
C ASP A 352 16.36 -11.93 -2.00
N GLN A 353 17.30 -11.20 -2.60
CA GLN A 353 18.73 -11.33 -2.32
C GLN A 353 19.09 -10.89 -0.90
N ARG A 354 18.24 -10.08 -0.25
CA ARG A 354 18.44 -9.62 1.13
C ARG A 354 17.59 -10.40 2.14
N THR A 355 17.04 -11.54 1.73
CA THR A 355 16.27 -12.43 2.62
C THR A 355 16.96 -13.79 2.69
N GLU A 356 17.38 -14.16 3.89
CA GLU A 356 17.80 -15.51 4.21
C GLU A 356 16.55 -16.33 4.57
N TYR A 357 16.09 -17.13 3.61
CA TYR A 357 14.87 -17.93 3.74
C TYR A 357 15.07 -19.05 4.76
N MET A 358 14.27 -19.02 5.84
CA MET A 358 14.35 -19.96 6.96
C MET A 358 12.95 -20.28 7.50
N ALA A 359 12.65 -21.57 7.67
CA ALA A 359 11.44 -22.06 8.33
C ALA A 359 11.59 -22.00 9.86
N ILE A 360 11.72 -20.78 10.41
CA ILE A 360 11.89 -20.57 11.85
C ILE A 360 10.64 -21.08 12.58
N GLY A 361 10.84 -21.98 13.56
CA GLY A 361 9.76 -22.57 14.35
C GLY A 361 9.10 -23.80 13.71
N LYS A 362 9.51 -24.25 12.52
CA LYS A 362 9.09 -25.56 11.97
C LYS A 362 9.75 -26.68 12.78
N GLU A 363 8.99 -27.74 13.06
CA GLU A 363 9.53 -28.97 13.66
C GLU A 363 10.39 -29.72 12.62
N LEU A 364 11.62 -30.07 13.00
CA LEU A 364 12.63 -30.58 12.05
C LEU A 364 12.24 -31.90 11.38
N ASP A 365 11.54 -32.77 12.10
CA ASP A 365 11.17 -34.10 11.64
C ASP A 365 9.76 -34.18 11.04
N SER A 366 9.00 -33.07 11.06
CA SER A 366 7.62 -33.05 10.58
C SER A 366 7.54 -32.69 9.09
N PRO A 367 6.82 -33.48 8.27
CA PRO A 367 6.55 -33.14 6.87
C PRO A 367 5.50 -32.04 6.72
N TYR A 368 4.91 -31.59 7.84
CA TYR A 368 3.97 -30.48 7.90
C TYR A 368 4.66 -29.22 8.41
N ASP A 369 4.34 -28.09 7.80
CA ASP A 369 4.71 -26.77 8.30
C ASP A 369 3.48 -26.06 8.89
N GLU A 370 3.68 -25.36 10.00
CA GLU A 370 2.67 -24.52 10.64
C GLU A 370 3.01 -23.05 10.41
N VAL A 371 2.18 -22.39 9.60
CA VAL A 371 2.37 -21.00 9.20
C VAL A 371 1.31 -20.13 9.83
N TYR A 372 1.76 -19.01 10.41
CA TYR A 372 0.90 -18.07 11.11
C TYR A 372 0.82 -16.74 10.38
N MET A 373 -0.34 -16.09 10.47
CA MET A 373 -0.54 -14.73 9.99
C MET A 373 -1.49 -13.97 10.91
N VAL A 374 -1.16 -12.71 11.20
CA VAL A 374 -2.11 -11.78 11.82
C VAL A 374 -2.85 -11.06 10.71
N SER A 375 -4.15 -11.29 10.64
CA SER A 375 -5.05 -10.67 9.67
C SER A 375 -5.91 -9.61 10.34
N SER A 376 -6.04 -8.44 9.71
CA SER A 376 -6.98 -7.39 10.10
C SER A 376 -7.90 -7.09 8.94
N LEU A 377 -9.16 -7.52 9.07
CA LEU A 377 -10.22 -7.39 8.08
C LEU A 377 -11.45 -6.75 8.69
N ASN A 378 -12.05 -5.80 7.98
CA ASN A 378 -13.26 -5.13 8.44
C ASN A 378 -13.06 -4.54 9.83
N HIS A 379 -13.71 -5.12 10.85
CA HIS A 379 -13.61 -4.70 12.23
C HIS A 379 -12.88 -5.71 13.13
N HIS A 380 -12.33 -6.78 12.55
CA HIS A 380 -11.74 -7.88 13.29
C HIS A 380 -10.24 -7.98 13.05
N ILE A 381 -9.52 -8.36 14.10
CA ILE A 381 -8.15 -8.82 14.05
C ILE A 381 -8.17 -10.29 14.46
N SER A 382 -7.56 -11.15 13.66
CA SER A 382 -7.52 -12.60 13.87
C SER A 382 -6.10 -13.12 13.69
N VAL A 383 -5.76 -14.14 14.47
CA VAL A 383 -4.56 -14.95 14.25
C VAL A 383 -4.97 -16.16 13.43
N LEU A 384 -4.46 -16.26 12.21
CA LEU A 384 -4.70 -17.37 11.31
C LEU A 384 -3.55 -18.36 11.41
N LYS A 385 -3.90 -19.65 11.37
CA LYS A 385 -2.97 -20.78 11.34
C LYS A 385 -3.28 -21.63 10.12
N LEU A 386 -2.27 -21.92 9.31
CA LEU A 386 -2.31 -22.90 8.23
C LEU A 386 -1.33 -24.03 8.55
N THR A 387 -1.82 -25.27 8.54
CA THR A 387 -0.98 -26.46 8.53
C THR A 387 -0.95 -27.00 7.11
N VAL A 388 0.24 -27.09 6.52
CA VAL A 388 0.42 -27.50 5.12
C VAL A 388 1.49 -28.57 5.01
N HIS A 389 1.22 -29.61 4.22
CA HIS A 389 2.18 -30.66 3.93
C HIS A 389 3.13 -30.23 2.80
N ASP A 390 4.40 -30.65 2.86
CA ASP A 390 5.42 -30.31 1.86
C ASP A 390 5.08 -30.77 0.42
N ALA A 391 4.07 -31.64 0.25
CA ALA A 391 3.56 -32.11 -1.05
C ALA A 391 2.54 -31.16 -1.71
N TYR A 392 1.97 -30.21 -0.97
CA TYR A 392 1.02 -29.21 -1.48
C TYR A 392 1.67 -27.85 -1.78
N LEU A 393 2.97 -27.73 -1.48
CA LEU A 393 3.82 -26.59 -1.81
C LEU A 393 4.69 -26.95 -3.01
#